data_AF-A0A4R0HEH6-F1
#
_entry.id   AF-A0A4R0HEH6-F1
#
_cell.length_a   1.000
_cell.length_b   1.000
_cell.length_c   1.000
_cell.angle_alpha   90.00
_cell.angle_beta   90.00
_cell.angle_gamma   90.00
#
_symmetry.space_group_name_H-M   'P 1'
#
loop_
_entity.id
_entity.type
_entity.pdbx_description
1 polymer ?
#
loop_
_entity_poly.entity_id
_entity_poly.type
_entity_poly.pdbx_seq_one_letter_code
_entity_poly.pdbx_strand_id
1 'polypeptide(L)'
;MAAGWLRQLAGDSVEVRSAGSEPRDRINPTAVEAMREVGIDITGNVPQVLQTEDVRASDVVITMGCGDACPIFPGKRYEDWELTDPAGQPIEIVREVRDEIRTRIEKLVAELQA
;
A
#
# COMPACT_ATOMS: atom_id res chain seq x y z
N MET A 1 -2.41 -4.35 1.33
CA MET A 1 -2.91 -4.66 -0.02
C MET A 1 -2.06 -3.98 -1.09
N ALA A 2 -1.92 -2.64 -1.10
CA ALA A 2 -1.12 -1.92 -2.10
C ALA A 2 0.30 -2.46 -2.32
N ALA A 3 1.08 -2.67 -1.26
CA ALA A 3 2.42 -3.26 -1.37
C ALA A 3 2.42 -4.67 -1.97
N GLY A 4 1.37 -5.47 -1.74
CA GLY A 4 1.23 -6.79 -2.34
C GLY A 4 1.00 -6.70 -3.85
N TRP A 5 0.09 -5.82 -4.28
CA TRP A 5 -0.13 -5.54 -5.70
C TRP A 5 1.11 -5.01 -6.40
N LEU A 6 1.81 -4.05 -5.79
CA LEU A 6 2.98 -3.43 -6.40
C LEU A 6 4.10 -4.45 -6.63
N ARG A 7 4.39 -5.31 -5.64
CA ARG A 7 5.37 -6.40 -5.80
C ARG A 7 4.94 -7.40 -6.88
N GLN A 8 3.65 -7.74 -6.93
CA GLN A 8 3.12 -8.68 -7.93
C GLN A 8 3.23 -8.14 -9.36
N LEU A 9 2.99 -6.85 -9.56
CA LEU A 9 2.88 -6.25 -10.90
C LEU A 9 4.20 -5.65 -11.40
N ALA A 10 5.03 -5.08 -10.52
CA ALA A 10 6.30 -4.47 -10.88
C ALA A 10 7.50 -5.41 -10.71
N GLY A 11 7.35 -6.52 -9.96
CA GLY A 11 8.46 -7.43 -9.67
C GLY A 11 9.65 -6.71 -9.04
N ASP A 12 10.85 -7.04 -9.51
CA ASP A 12 12.11 -6.48 -9.00
C ASP A 12 12.46 -5.10 -9.58
N SER A 13 11.58 -4.50 -10.40
CA SER A 13 11.84 -3.18 -11.00
C SER A 13 11.70 -2.02 -10.00
N VAL A 14 11.08 -2.26 -8.84
CA VAL A 14 10.87 -1.26 -7.79
C VAL A 14 11.11 -1.86 -6.42
N GLU A 15 11.63 -1.05 -5.50
CA GLU A 15 11.72 -1.42 -4.09
C GLU A 15 10.44 -0.99 -3.36
N VAL A 16 9.72 -1.95 -2.76
CA VAL A 16 8.42 -1.68 -2.13
C VAL A 16 8.51 -1.66 -0.61
N ARG A 17 8.25 -0.50 -0.03
CA ARG A 17 8.13 -0.27 1.42
C ARG A 17 6.67 -0.02 1.80
N SER A 18 6.26 -0.45 2.99
CA SER A 18 4.94 -0.13 3.56
C SER A 18 5.05 0.05 5.06
N ALA A 19 4.45 1.11 5.58
CA ALA A 19 4.42 1.42 7.01
C ALA A 19 3.14 2.18 7.36
N GLY A 20 2.80 2.23 8.65
CA GLY A 20 1.68 3.03 9.17
C GLY A 20 2.14 4.03 10.22
N SER A 21 1.38 5.12 10.40
CA SER A 21 1.56 6.04 11.53
C SER A 21 1.27 5.36 12.87
N GLU A 22 0.22 4.54 12.89
CA GLU A 22 -0.19 3.73 14.04
C GLU A 22 -0.33 2.25 13.60
N PRO A 23 0.78 1.51 13.48
CA PRO A 23 0.72 0.12 13.04
C PRO A 23 -0.01 -0.73 14.08
N ARG A 24 -0.90 -1.61 13.61
CA ARG A 24 -1.54 -2.61 14.46
C ARG A 24 -0.62 -3.81 14.66
N ASP A 25 -0.87 -4.59 15.71
CA ASP A 25 -0.06 -5.78 16.06
C ASP A 25 -0.06 -6.89 15.00
N ARG A 26 -1.06 -6.89 14.11
CA ARG A 26 -1.23 -7.91 13.08
C ARG A 26 -1.84 -7.34 11.81
N ILE A 27 -1.57 -8.00 10.69
CA ILE A 27 -2.28 -7.74 9.44
C ILE A 27 -3.77 -8.08 9.63
N ASN A 28 -4.65 -7.25 9.06
CA ASN A 28 -6.08 -7.52 8.98
C ASN A 28 -6.33 -8.88 8.29
N PRO A 29 -6.88 -9.90 9.00
CA PRO A 29 -7.13 -11.22 8.42
C PRO A 29 -8.05 -11.18 7.19
N THR A 30 -9.04 -10.29 7.18
CA THR A 30 -9.95 -10.10 6.04
C THR A 30 -9.20 -9.60 4.81
N ALA A 31 -8.19 -8.74 4.99
CA ALA A 31 -7.32 -8.31 3.89
C ALA A 31 -6.41 -9.44 3.40
N VAL A 32 -5.96 -10.32 4.30
CA VAL A 32 -5.21 -11.54 3.91
C VAL A 32 -6.09 -12.44 3.04
N GLU A 33 -7.32 -12.70 3.47
CA GLU A 33 -8.30 -13.50 2.73
C GLU A 33 -8.57 -12.91 1.34
N ALA A 34 -8.90 -11.61 1.27
CA ALA A 34 -9.16 -10.93 -0.01
C ALA A 34 -7.97 -10.97 -0.97
N MET A 35 -6.74 -10.82 -0.48
CA MET A 35 -5.55 -10.88 -1.35
C MET A 35 -5.24 -12.31 -1.81
N ARG A 36 -5.51 -13.32 -0.98
CA ARG A 36 -5.31 -14.73 -1.36
C ARG A 36 -6.27 -15.20 -2.47
N GLU A 37 -7.48 -14.67 -2.52
CA GLU A 37 -8.42 -14.92 -3.62
C GLU A 37 -7.84 -14.58 -5.00
N VAL A 38 -6.96 -13.57 -5.06
CA VAL A 38 -6.28 -13.13 -6.29
C VAL A 38 -4.85 -13.66 -6.39
N GLY A 39 -4.49 -14.66 -5.57
CA GLY A 39 -3.20 -15.33 -5.61
C GLY A 39 -2.04 -14.58 -4.94
N ILE A 40 -2.31 -13.54 -4.16
CA ILE A 40 -1.26 -12.73 -3.49
C ILE A 40 -1.28 -13.02 -1.99
N ASP A 41 -0.21 -13.63 -1.47
CA ASP A 41 -0.05 -13.80 -0.03
C ASP A 41 0.67 -12.59 0.59
N ILE A 42 -0.02 -11.88 1.49
CA ILE A 42 0.53 -10.71 2.18
C ILE A 42 1.02 -11.02 3.60
N THR A 43 0.94 -12.27 4.06
CA THR A 43 1.26 -12.64 5.45
C THR A 43 2.72 -12.50 5.83
N GLY A 44 3.63 -12.44 4.85
CA GLY A 44 5.04 -12.13 5.09
C GLY A 44 5.32 -10.66 5.44
N ASN A 45 4.33 -9.77 5.33
CA ASN A 45 4.50 -8.38 5.75
C ASN A 45 4.39 -8.27 7.28
N VAL A 46 5.23 -7.44 7.88
CA VAL A 46 5.13 -7.11 9.31
C VAL A 46 4.67 -5.66 9.41
N PRO A 47 3.55 -5.36 10.09
CA PRO A 47 3.17 -3.98 10.37
C PRO A 47 4.32 -3.27 11.09
N GLN A 48 4.74 -2.14 10.55
CA GLN A 48 5.88 -1.38 11.05
C GLN A 48 5.57 0.11 11.08
N VAL A 49 6.23 0.81 12.00
CA VAL A 49 6.09 2.26 12.17
C VAL A 49 6.77 2.96 11.01
N LEU A 50 6.12 4.00 10.48
CA LEU A 50 6.70 4.86 9.45
C LEU A 50 7.97 5.53 9.96
N GLN A 51 9.11 5.21 9.35
CA GLN A 51 10.38 5.91 9.60
C GLN A 51 10.54 7.08 8.63
N THR A 52 11.12 8.18 9.10
CA THR A 52 11.38 9.37 8.27
C THR A 52 12.35 9.03 7.13
N GLU A 53 13.29 8.14 7.41
CA GLU A 53 14.31 7.66 6.48
C GLU A 53 13.72 6.87 5.32
N ASP A 54 12.65 6.10 5.54
CA ASP A 54 11.95 5.37 4.48
C ASP A 54 11.33 6.34 3.47
N VAL A 55 10.70 7.41 3.97
CA VAL A 55 10.15 8.47 3.12
C VAL A 55 11.27 9.20 2.38
N ARG A 56 12.38 9.48 3.06
CA ARG A 56 13.56 10.12 2.46
C ARG A 56 14.20 9.26 1.36
N ALA A 57 14.18 7.94 1.48
CA ALA A 57 14.74 7.02 0.51
C ALA A 57 13.82 6.72 -0.69
N SER A 58 12.52 7.04 -0.60
CA SER A 58 11.54 6.69 -1.64
C SER A 58 11.40 7.78 -2.69
N ASP A 59 11.26 7.43 -3.97
CA ASP A 59 11.00 8.40 -5.06
C ASP A 59 9.51 8.78 -5.15
N VAL A 60 8.64 7.83 -4.80
CA VAL A 60 7.18 7.99 -4.77
C VAL A 60 6.66 7.60 -3.39
N VAL A 61 5.82 8.45 -2.81
CA VAL A 61 5.20 8.25 -1.50
C VAL A 61 3.68 8.33 -1.66
N ILE A 62 2.98 7.27 -1.25
CA ILE A 62 1.52 7.16 -1.37
C ILE A 62 0.91 7.12 0.03
N THR A 63 0.05 8.09 0.34
CA THR A 63 -0.75 8.11 1.57
C THR A 63 -2.12 7.49 1.30
N MET A 64 -2.63 6.72 2.27
CA MET A 64 -3.93 6.03 2.17
C MET A 64 -4.72 6.23 3.47
N GLY A 65 -4.91 7.49 3.88
CA GLY A 65 -5.65 7.84 5.10
C GLY A 65 -4.81 8.13 6.35
N CYS A 66 -3.49 8.28 6.23
CA CYS A 66 -2.63 8.73 7.34
C CYS A 66 -2.57 10.27 7.51
N GLY A 67 -3.19 11.04 6.60
CA GLY A 67 -3.16 12.51 6.60
C GLY A 67 -1.73 13.05 6.55
N ASP A 68 -1.49 14.14 7.30
CA ASP A 68 -0.21 14.89 7.34
C ASP A 68 0.90 14.21 8.17
N ALA A 69 0.75 12.93 8.55
CA ALA A 69 1.75 12.22 9.34
C ALA A 69 3.08 12.00 8.59
N CYS A 70 3.06 12.09 7.25
CA CYS A 70 4.24 11.85 6.42
C CYS A 70 5.08 13.12 6.26
N PRO A 71 6.39 13.11 6.60
CA PRO A 71 7.28 14.23 6.32
C PRO A 71 7.40 14.48 4.81
N ILE A 72 7.38 15.75 4.42
CA ILE A 72 7.51 16.16 3.01
C ILE A 72 8.96 16.51 2.68
N PHE A 73 9.49 15.87 1.64
CA PHE A 73 10.83 16.13 1.11
C PHE A 73 10.74 16.60 -0.34
N PRO A 74 11.56 17.57 -0.76
CA PRO A 74 11.59 18.03 -2.14
C PRO A 74 12.08 16.93 -3.10
N GLY A 75 11.65 17.01 -4.36
CA GLY A 75 12.10 16.11 -5.44
C GLY A 75 11.47 14.72 -5.45
N LYS A 76 10.37 14.53 -4.71
CA LYS A 76 9.62 13.26 -4.66
C LYS A 76 8.20 13.47 -5.15
N ARG A 77 7.61 12.41 -5.70
CA ARG A 77 6.18 12.37 -6.04
C ARG A 77 5.38 11.95 -4.82
N TYR A 78 4.38 12.74 -4.47
CA TYR A 78 3.44 12.43 -3.41
C TYR A 78 2.05 12.24 -4.01
N GLU A 79 1.36 11.18 -3.63
CA GLU A 79 -0.04 10.95 -3.96
C GLU A 79 -0.83 10.67 -2.69
N ASP A 80 -2.02 11.26 -2.60
CA ASP A 80 -2.98 10.91 -1.57
C ASP A 80 -4.13 10.13 -2.19
N TRP A 81 -4.27 8.89 -1.72
CA TRP A 81 -5.26 7.95 -2.19
C TRP A 81 -6.37 7.87 -1.17
N GLU A 82 -7.43 8.63 -1.41
CA GLU A 82 -8.69 8.48 -0.68
C GLU A 82 -9.26 7.09 -0.98
N LEU A 83 -9.33 6.24 0.04
CA LEU A 83 -9.81 4.86 -0.01
C LEU A 83 -10.67 4.62 1.23
N THR A 84 -11.65 3.74 1.11
CA THR A 84 -12.39 3.27 2.28
C THR A 84 -11.48 2.44 3.18
N ASP A 85 -11.44 2.72 4.49
CA ASP A 85 -10.66 1.91 5.44
C ASP A 85 -11.26 0.49 5.53
N PRO A 86 -10.50 -0.56 5.16
CA PRO A 86 -10.98 -1.94 5.22
C PRO A 86 -11.05 -2.50 6.65
N ALA A 87 -10.54 -1.80 7.66
CA ALA A 87 -10.54 -2.27 9.04
C ALA A 87 -11.98 -2.45 9.58
N GLY A 88 -12.29 -3.66 10.04
CA GLY A 88 -13.62 -4.00 10.59
C GLY A 88 -14.74 -4.10 9.55
N GLN A 89 -14.44 -3.93 8.27
CA GLN A 89 -15.42 -4.04 7.18
C GLN A 89 -15.69 -5.50 6.78
N PRO A 90 -16.88 -5.80 6.22
CA PRO A 90 -17.16 -7.09 5.57
C PRO A 90 -16.21 -7.37 4.41
N ILE A 91 -15.99 -8.66 4.11
CA ILE A 91 -15.08 -9.10 3.05
C ILE A 91 -15.44 -8.51 1.68
N GLU A 92 -16.72 -8.27 1.40
CA GLU A 92 -17.23 -7.64 0.17
C GLU A 92 -16.63 -6.24 -0.03
N ILE A 93 -16.66 -5.41 1.01
CA ILE A 93 -16.09 -4.06 0.97
C ILE A 93 -14.55 -4.14 0.87
N VAL A 94 -13.93 -5.08 1.56
CA VAL A 94 -12.47 -5.27 1.46
C VAL A 94 -12.04 -5.69 0.05
N ARG A 95 -12.87 -6.47 -0.67
CA ARG A 95 -12.64 -6.82 -2.09
C ARG A 95 -12.76 -5.59 -2.99
N GLU A 96 -13.75 -4.73 -2.77
CA GLU A 96 -13.89 -3.48 -3.53
C GLU A 96 -12.64 -2.59 -3.35
N VAL A 97 -12.20 -2.40 -2.11
CA VAL A 97 -10.97 -1.64 -1.81
C VAL A 97 -9.74 -2.31 -2.43
N ARG A 98 -9.63 -3.65 -2.39
CA ARG A 98 -8.53 -4.39 -3.04
C ARG A 98 -8.47 -4.10 -4.54
N ASP A 99 -9.61 -4.09 -5.21
CA ASP A 99 -9.71 -3.96 -6.67
C ASP A 99 -9.51 -2.49 -7.12
N GLU A 100 -9.94 -1.54 -6.29
CA GLU A 100 -9.61 -0.12 -6.47
C GLU A 100 -8.10 0.11 -6.35
N ILE A 101 -7.47 -0.44 -5.30
CA ILE A 101 -6.01 -0.36 -5.13
C ILE A 101 -5.29 -0.98 -6.33
N ARG A 102 -5.77 -2.12 -6.84
CA ARG A 102 -5.20 -2.76 -8.04
C ARG A 102 -5.16 -1.79 -9.21
N THR A 103 -6.29 -1.15 -9.51
CA THR A 103 -6.43 -0.22 -10.63
C THR A 103 -5.45 0.96 -10.52
N ARG A 104 -5.30 1.52 -9.31
CA ARG A 104 -4.35 2.61 -9.06
C ARG A 104 -2.90 2.16 -9.19
N ILE A 105 -2.57 0.95 -8.75
CA ILE A 105 -1.23 0.37 -8.89
C ILE A 105 -0.89 0.05 -10.34
N GLU A 106 -1.82 -0.52 -11.13
CA GLU A 106 -1.60 -0.78 -12.56
C GLU A 106 -1.24 0.51 -13.31
N LYS A 107 -1.93 1.61 -13.01
CA LYS A 107 -1.60 2.94 -13.54
C LYS A 107 -0.22 3.42 -13.08
N LEU A 108 0.08 3.32 -11.79
CA LEU A 108 1.37 3.74 -11.24
C LEU A 108 2.54 2.98 -11.89
N VAL A 109 2.43 1.66 -12.03
CA VAL A 109 3.46 0.84 -12.66
C VAL A 109 3.69 1.24 -14.11
N ALA A 110 2.61 1.49 -14.86
CA ALA A 110 2.72 1.96 -16.24
C ALA A 110 3.46 3.31 -16.36
N GLU A 111 3.25 4.21 -15.39
CA GLU A 111 3.93 5.52 -15.36
C GLU A 111 5.40 5.43 -14.92
N LEU A 112 5.76 4.46 -14.06
CA LEU A 112 7.15 4.24 -13.61
C LEU A 112 8.02 3.54 -14.66
N GLN A 113 7.40 2.83 -15.60
CA GLN A 113 8.08 2.05 -16.65
C GLN A 113 8.14 2.79 -18.00
N ALA A 114 7.56 3.98 -18.09
CA ALA A 114 7.58 4.83 -19.28
C ALA A 114 8.88 5.65 -19.37
#